data_AF-Q4D392-F1
#
_entry.id   AF-Q4D392-F1
#
_cell.length_a   1.000
_cell.length_b   1.000
_cell.length_c   1.000
_cell.angle_alpha   90.00
_cell.angle_beta   90.00
_cell.angle_gamma   90.00
#
_symmetry.space_group_name_H-M   'P 1'
#
loop_
_entity.id
_entity.type
_entity.pdbx_description
1 polymer ?
#
loop_
_entity_poly.entity_id
_entity_poly.type
_entity_poly.pdbx_seq_one_letter_code
_entity_poly.pdbx_strand_id
1 'polypeptide(L)'
;MAEAARTVRHYVSDCLQERHPYDAKKAFGGRPERDRGLVYSGMQPLSTDNWIDSLSDPTVGNAQRVRALRLLIAHSASQEVKITLLRKGIVPAVVAALNNASSAEFECQAFSLMRSLCVLPQGCRNVMEEGGLEAAIRSMHDRSNAEEREGARTMAVMVLYQISFNTAGVRWLMEADVPPGFELLDAPIGSSTLVVTKEDVIAALVFVIEHDAETLTDILLYAVTSLAQLTALTEGIFASLQGNAAAAASSLFRTYTMETSWLVEEEKIRLVMQLLTVIWNIALEQSGVDHLDELGVPDDLFRLFAVVYKSPIWLFGSLFRALTGALSAVYKLLSVKMRSLEPLDGEYSRIEVLYKFLRSINRDVSMAKHAKREPHPDLVAMSKNMVLCTHFAAEVKAVRDFTHNYLKEMGKDGSTEGFYFRRQLFYSTKWEEEFDASV
;
A
#
# COMPACT_ATOMS: atom_id res chain seq x y z
N MET A 1 -21.61 -2.16 -20.16
CA MET A 1 -22.37 -1.89 -18.91
C MET A 1 -22.56 -3.14 -18.04
N ALA A 2 -23.00 -4.30 -18.58
CA ALA A 2 -23.12 -5.55 -17.79
C ALA A 2 -21.78 -6.17 -17.32
N GLU A 3 -20.66 -5.79 -17.94
CA GLU A 3 -19.31 -6.28 -17.63
C GLU A 3 -18.62 -5.46 -16.53
N ALA A 4 -18.90 -4.16 -16.45
CA ALA A 4 -18.49 -3.29 -15.33
C ALA A 4 -19.21 -3.64 -14.02
N ALA A 5 -20.37 -4.32 -14.08
CA ALA A 5 -21.07 -4.87 -12.92
C ALA A 5 -20.50 -6.22 -12.44
N ARG A 6 -19.66 -6.91 -13.25
CA ARG A 6 -19.08 -8.23 -12.91
C ARG A 6 -17.70 -8.14 -12.26
N THR A 7 -17.01 -7.01 -12.39
CA THR A 7 -15.68 -6.78 -11.79
C THR A 7 -15.74 -6.16 -10.39
N VAL A 8 -16.94 -5.79 -9.93
CA VAL A 8 -17.20 -5.23 -8.60
C VAL A 8 -17.39 -6.38 -7.60
N ARG A 9 -16.29 -7.05 -7.25
CA ARG A 9 -16.24 -7.87 -6.03
C ARG A 9 -15.92 -6.91 -4.88
N HIS A 10 -16.83 -6.83 -3.89
CA HIS A 10 -16.75 -6.05 -2.64
C HIS A 10 -17.27 -4.60 -2.69
N TYR A 11 -18.60 -4.43 -2.87
CA TYR A 11 -19.31 -3.32 -2.19
C TYR A 11 -19.81 -3.84 -0.85
N VAL A 12 -18.97 -3.69 0.17
CA VAL A 12 -19.39 -3.76 1.57
C VAL A 12 -18.93 -2.43 2.14
N SER A 13 -19.89 -1.61 2.57
CA SER A 13 -19.63 -0.34 3.22
C SER A 13 -18.54 -0.50 4.29
N ASP A 14 -17.65 0.49 4.40
CA ASP A 14 -16.54 0.56 5.37
C ASP A 14 -16.99 0.56 6.85
N CYS A 15 -18.23 0.14 7.15
CA CYS A 15 -18.78 0.01 8.50
C CYS A 15 -19.67 -1.24 8.70
N LEU A 16 -19.72 -2.21 7.78
CA LEU A 16 -20.70 -3.33 7.86
C LEU A 16 -20.23 -4.59 8.60
N GLN A 17 -18.92 -4.83 8.76
CA GLN A 17 -18.45 -6.04 9.46
C GLN A 17 -18.65 -5.99 10.99
N GLU A 18 -18.77 -4.80 11.58
CA GLU A 18 -18.91 -4.65 13.03
C GLU A 18 -20.34 -4.46 13.52
N ARG A 19 -21.35 -4.33 12.63
CA ARG A 19 -22.71 -4.00 13.07
C ARG A 19 -23.71 -5.14 13.11
N HIS A 20 -23.73 -6.16 12.25
CA HIS A 20 -24.59 -7.34 12.46
C HIS A 20 -24.11 -8.54 11.61
N PRO A 21 -23.75 -9.71 12.18
CA PRO A 21 -23.57 -10.91 11.38
C PRO A 21 -24.93 -11.29 10.76
N TYR A 22 -24.96 -11.39 9.44
CA TYR A 22 -26.10 -11.96 8.72
C TYR A 22 -26.37 -13.38 9.24
N ASP A 23 -27.47 -13.57 9.96
CA ASP A 23 -27.95 -14.89 10.39
C ASP A 23 -29.05 -15.36 9.42
N ALA A 24 -28.69 -16.34 8.59
CA ALA A 24 -29.58 -16.94 7.60
C ALA A 24 -30.85 -17.58 8.21
N LYS A 25 -30.87 -17.85 9.52
CA LYS A 25 -32.04 -18.42 10.23
C LYS A 25 -32.88 -17.36 10.96
N LYS A 26 -32.35 -16.14 11.17
CA LYS A 26 -33.02 -15.09 11.96
C LYS A 26 -33.41 -13.84 11.18
N ALA A 27 -33.07 -13.79 9.89
CA ALA A 27 -33.17 -12.57 9.08
C ALA A 27 -32.49 -11.37 9.79
N PHE A 28 -32.68 -10.14 9.33
CA PHE A 28 -32.21 -8.96 10.07
C PHE A 28 -32.87 -8.96 11.45
N GLY A 29 -32.11 -9.26 12.51
CA GLY A 29 -32.56 -9.35 13.91
C GLY A 29 -33.03 -8.02 14.53
N GLY A 30 -33.48 -7.06 13.72
CA GLY A 30 -33.52 -5.65 14.06
C GLY A 30 -34.81 -5.16 14.73
N ARG A 31 -35.85 -5.95 14.99
CA ARG A 31 -37.09 -5.38 15.58
C ARG A 31 -36.91 -4.94 17.05
N PRO A 32 -36.41 -5.80 17.96
CA PRO A 32 -36.18 -5.41 19.35
C PRO A 32 -35.04 -4.39 19.50
N GLU A 33 -34.04 -4.43 18.62
CA GLU A 33 -32.89 -3.51 18.63
C GLU A 33 -33.23 -2.14 18.03
N ARG A 34 -34.12 -2.09 17.02
CA ARG A 34 -34.75 -0.85 16.55
C ARG A 34 -35.56 -0.20 17.65
N ASP A 35 -36.35 -0.97 18.39
CA ASP A 35 -37.18 -0.45 19.50
C ASP A 35 -36.31 0.00 20.71
N ARG A 36 -35.05 -0.45 20.79
CA ARG A 36 -34.02 0.04 21.75
C ARG A 36 -33.17 1.20 21.22
N GLY A 37 -33.43 1.71 20.01
CA GLY A 37 -32.67 2.83 19.41
C GLY A 37 -31.27 2.46 18.92
N LEU A 38 -30.97 1.17 18.74
CA LEU A 38 -29.65 0.67 18.30
C LEU A 38 -29.57 0.45 16.78
N VAL A 39 -30.69 0.56 16.07
CA VAL A 39 -30.77 0.47 14.61
C VAL A 39 -31.23 1.82 14.06
N TYR A 40 -30.53 2.33 13.04
CA TYR A 40 -30.81 3.62 12.40
C TYR A 40 -32.24 3.64 11.83
N SER A 41 -33.22 4.07 12.63
CA SER A 41 -34.53 4.43 12.13
C SER A 41 -34.40 5.79 11.48
N GLY A 42 -34.81 5.94 10.22
CA GLY A 42 -34.77 7.19 9.44
C GLY A 42 -35.45 8.37 10.13
N MET A 43 -34.73 8.96 11.07
CA MET A 43 -35.08 10.13 11.87
C MET A 43 -35.07 11.35 10.92
N GLN A 44 -36.20 12.05 10.80
CA GLN A 44 -36.22 13.48 10.47
C GLN A 44 -36.22 14.27 11.79
N PRO A 45 -35.11 14.91 12.23
CA PRO A 45 -35.22 16.19 12.97
C PRO A 45 -33.90 17.03 13.05
N LEU A 46 -33.42 17.54 11.90
CA LEU A 46 -32.49 18.66 11.61
C LEU A 46 -31.98 18.36 10.18
N SER A 47 -32.08 19.29 9.23
CA SER A 47 -31.58 19.03 7.88
C SER A 47 -30.05 18.91 7.91
N THR A 48 -29.48 18.20 6.93
CA THR A 48 -28.02 18.18 6.69
C THR A 48 -27.43 19.59 6.69
N ASP A 49 -28.20 20.58 6.21
CA ASP A 49 -27.82 21.99 6.20
C ASP A 49 -27.57 22.52 7.62
N ASN A 50 -28.45 22.23 8.57
CA ASN A 50 -28.25 22.66 9.96
C ASN A 50 -26.98 22.06 10.59
N TRP A 51 -26.60 20.84 10.20
CA TRP A 51 -25.35 20.23 10.68
C TRP A 51 -24.13 20.91 10.05
N ILE A 52 -24.19 21.25 8.77
CA ILE A 52 -23.14 22.02 8.08
C ILE A 52 -23.01 23.40 8.73
N ASP A 53 -24.13 24.11 8.91
CA ASP A 53 -24.17 25.45 9.52
C ASP A 53 -23.59 25.45 10.93
N SER A 54 -23.86 24.39 11.71
CA SER A 54 -23.32 24.26 13.07
C SER A 54 -21.80 24.20 13.15
N LEU A 55 -21.11 23.81 12.07
CA LEU A 55 -19.64 23.81 12.01
C LEU A 55 -19.08 25.23 11.94
N SER A 56 -19.79 26.13 11.28
CA SER A 56 -19.38 27.52 11.05
C SER A 56 -19.93 28.48 12.11
N ASP A 57 -20.97 28.11 12.85
CA ASP A 57 -21.59 28.95 13.86
C ASP A 57 -20.69 29.10 15.11
N PRO A 58 -20.21 30.32 15.45
CA PRO A 58 -19.36 30.57 16.62
C PRO A 58 -20.06 30.35 17.96
N THR A 59 -21.40 30.30 17.99
CA THR A 59 -22.18 30.05 19.22
C THR A 59 -22.27 28.58 19.58
N VAL A 60 -21.95 27.68 18.64
CA VAL A 60 -21.99 26.23 18.83
C VAL A 60 -20.68 25.76 19.46
N GLY A 61 -20.78 25.12 20.64
CA GLY A 61 -19.62 24.59 21.36
C GLY A 61 -18.99 23.36 20.69
N ASN A 62 -17.73 23.09 21.04
CA ASN A 62 -16.92 22.02 20.44
C ASN A 62 -17.62 20.64 20.47
N ALA A 63 -18.24 20.27 21.60
CA ALA A 63 -18.96 19.00 21.73
C ALA A 63 -20.16 18.88 20.75
N GLN A 64 -20.87 19.98 20.50
CA GLN A 64 -21.96 19.99 19.51
C GLN A 64 -21.43 19.91 18.08
N ARG A 65 -20.32 20.59 17.77
CA ARG A 65 -19.67 20.49 16.46
C ARG A 65 -19.15 19.08 16.16
N VAL A 66 -18.50 18.44 17.15
CA VAL A 66 -18.09 17.02 17.08
C VAL A 66 -19.30 16.12 16.82
N ARG A 67 -20.42 16.36 17.52
CA ARG A 67 -21.67 15.61 17.28
C ARG A 67 -22.21 15.81 15.87
N ALA A 68 -22.16 17.03 15.34
CA ALA A 68 -22.59 17.33 13.97
C ALA A 68 -21.73 16.57 12.94
N LEU A 69 -20.40 16.55 13.11
CA LEU A 69 -19.50 15.76 12.26
C LEU A 69 -19.84 14.27 12.30
N ARG A 70 -20.07 13.69 13.49
CA ARG A 70 -20.48 12.27 13.62
C ARG A 70 -21.78 11.96 12.88
N LEU A 71 -22.75 12.88 12.93
CA LEU A 71 -24.02 12.74 12.20
C LEU A 71 -23.82 12.85 10.69
N LEU A 72 -22.98 13.78 10.23
CA LEU A 72 -22.62 13.92 8.82
C LEU A 72 -21.89 12.67 8.29
N ILE A 73 -20.97 12.09 9.07
CA ILE A 73 -20.29 10.83 8.74
C ILE A 73 -21.32 9.70 8.60
N ALA A 74 -22.19 9.52 9.60
CA ALA A 74 -23.23 8.50 9.56
C ALA A 74 -24.19 8.68 8.37
N HIS A 75 -24.46 9.92 7.97
CA HIS A 75 -25.29 10.24 6.82
C HIS A 75 -24.58 9.98 5.49
N SER A 76 -23.25 10.16 5.42
CA SER A 76 -22.41 9.95 4.23
C SER A 76 -22.26 8.49 3.78
N ALA A 77 -23.14 7.58 4.21
CA ALA A 77 -23.03 6.14 3.95
C ALA A 77 -23.14 5.78 2.46
N SER A 78 -23.98 6.46 1.67
CA SER A 78 -24.11 6.21 0.23
C SER A 78 -23.29 7.20 -0.61
N GLN A 79 -22.98 6.84 -1.85
CA GLN A 79 -22.24 7.71 -2.77
C GLN A 79 -23.06 8.94 -3.15
N GLU A 80 -24.37 8.80 -3.35
CA GLU A 80 -25.28 9.90 -3.70
C GLU A 80 -25.35 10.96 -2.60
N VAL A 81 -25.35 10.52 -1.34
CA VAL A 81 -25.33 11.44 -0.20
C VAL A 81 -23.98 12.16 -0.10
N LYS A 82 -22.86 11.47 -0.33
CA LYS A 82 -21.53 12.12 -0.40
C LYS A 82 -21.50 13.20 -1.48
N ILE A 83 -22.00 12.92 -2.68
CA ILE A 83 -22.11 13.93 -3.76
C ILE A 83 -23.00 15.10 -3.36
N THR A 84 -24.12 14.83 -2.67
CA THR A 84 -25.01 15.88 -2.16
C THR A 84 -24.31 16.75 -1.12
N LEU A 85 -23.54 16.17 -0.21
CA LEU A 85 -22.75 16.88 0.79
C LEU A 85 -21.67 17.77 0.13
N LEU A 86 -20.96 17.24 -0.87
CA LEU A 86 -19.96 17.99 -1.64
C LEU A 86 -20.59 19.22 -2.32
N ARG A 87 -21.74 19.04 -2.99
CA ARG A 87 -22.50 20.15 -3.60
C ARG A 87 -22.98 21.19 -2.59
N LYS A 88 -23.16 20.81 -1.33
CA LYS A 88 -23.53 21.72 -0.23
C LYS A 88 -22.33 22.45 0.39
N GLY A 89 -21.11 22.29 -0.15
CA GLY A 89 -19.93 22.98 0.36
C GLY A 89 -19.46 22.47 1.71
N ILE A 90 -19.63 21.17 2.00
CA ILE A 90 -19.21 20.58 3.27
C ILE A 90 -17.70 20.76 3.55
N VAL A 91 -16.84 20.59 2.54
CA VAL A 91 -15.37 20.63 2.75
C VAL A 91 -14.91 22.03 3.15
N PRO A 92 -15.28 23.13 2.46
CA PRO A 92 -14.98 24.48 2.93
C PRO A 92 -15.44 24.75 4.36
N ALA A 93 -16.64 24.29 4.73
CA ALA A 93 -17.18 24.47 6.09
C ALA A 93 -16.32 23.74 7.14
N VAL A 94 -15.90 22.50 6.85
CA VAL A 94 -15.03 21.70 7.71
C VAL A 94 -13.64 22.33 7.83
N VAL A 95 -13.04 22.77 6.71
CA VAL A 95 -11.71 23.39 6.70
C VAL A 95 -11.70 24.73 7.45
N ALA A 96 -12.74 25.55 7.28
CA ALA A 96 -12.91 26.78 8.05
C ALA A 96 -13.02 26.49 9.55
N ALA A 97 -13.74 25.43 9.94
CA ALA A 97 -13.86 25.04 11.35
C ALA A 97 -12.52 24.53 11.93
N LEU A 98 -11.77 23.74 11.14
CA LEU A 98 -10.42 23.28 11.49
C LEU A 98 -9.46 24.44 11.74
N ASN A 99 -9.51 25.48 10.91
CA ASN A 99 -8.61 26.63 11.03
C ASN A 99 -8.93 27.55 12.22
N ASN A 100 -10.16 27.52 12.75
CA ASN A 100 -10.61 28.47 13.77
C ASN A 100 -10.61 27.91 15.21
N ALA A 101 -10.86 26.61 15.42
CA ALA A 101 -10.98 26.06 16.77
C ALA A 101 -10.93 24.52 16.78
N SER A 102 -9.77 23.94 16.49
CA SER A 102 -9.63 22.49 16.43
C SER A 102 -9.11 21.89 17.75
N SER A 103 -10.00 21.19 18.47
CA SER A 103 -9.58 20.20 19.47
C SER A 103 -9.12 18.92 18.76
N ALA A 104 -8.28 18.11 19.40
CA ALA A 104 -7.86 16.81 18.84
C ALA A 104 -9.06 15.92 18.48
N GLU A 105 -10.12 15.91 19.33
CA GLU A 105 -11.36 15.17 19.04
C GLU A 105 -12.09 15.72 17.80
N PHE A 106 -12.16 17.04 17.64
CA PHE A 106 -12.78 17.67 16.47
C PHE A 106 -12.01 17.34 15.19
N GLU A 107 -10.67 17.47 15.21
CA GLU A 107 -9.81 17.11 14.08
C GLU A 107 -10.00 15.66 13.65
N CYS A 108 -9.99 14.72 14.61
CA CYS A 108 -10.22 13.31 14.36
C CYS A 108 -11.53 13.08 13.59
N GLN A 109 -12.64 13.70 14.02
CA GLN A 109 -13.92 13.56 13.31
C GLN A 109 -13.94 14.31 11.96
N ALA A 110 -13.29 15.46 11.86
CA ALA A 110 -13.22 16.25 10.62
C ALA A 110 -12.48 15.48 9.53
N PHE A 111 -11.32 14.92 9.85
CA PHE A 111 -10.55 14.05 8.95
C PHE A 111 -11.27 12.74 8.64
N SER A 112 -12.04 12.19 9.59
CA SER A 112 -12.92 11.03 9.32
C SER A 112 -13.97 11.31 8.26
N LEU A 113 -14.61 12.48 8.32
CA LEU A 113 -15.56 12.92 7.30
C LEU A 113 -14.87 13.13 5.94
N MET A 114 -13.74 13.85 5.91
CA MET A 114 -13.00 14.07 4.66
C MET A 114 -12.52 12.77 4.03
N ARG A 115 -11.99 11.83 4.83
CA ARG A 115 -11.65 10.48 4.39
C ARG A 115 -12.86 9.79 3.77
N SER A 116 -14.02 9.81 4.42
CA SER A 116 -15.25 9.22 3.85
C SER A 116 -15.58 9.82 2.47
N LEU A 117 -15.45 11.13 2.30
CA LEU A 117 -15.70 11.81 1.02
C LEU A 117 -14.70 11.38 -0.07
N CYS A 118 -13.42 11.22 0.27
CA CYS A 118 -12.34 10.80 -0.63
C CYS A 118 -12.45 9.38 -1.18
N VAL A 119 -13.47 8.59 -0.78
CA VAL A 119 -13.80 7.35 -1.50
C VAL A 119 -14.23 7.66 -2.95
N LEU A 120 -14.81 8.84 -3.19
CA LEU A 120 -15.18 9.33 -4.51
C LEU A 120 -14.10 10.22 -5.11
N PRO A 121 -13.81 10.13 -6.42
CA PRO A 121 -12.93 11.07 -7.12
C PRO A 121 -13.32 12.54 -6.89
N GLN A 122 -14.62 12.85 -6.95
CA GLN A 122 -15.14 14.19 -6.67
C GLN A 122 -14.76 14.69 -5.27
N GLY A 123 -14.79 13.78 -4.29
CA GLY A 123 -14.42 14.09 -2.92
C GLY A 123 -12.92 14.33 -2.77
N CYS A 124 -12.08 13.51 -3.41
CA CYS A 124 -10.62 13.74 -3.44
C CYS A 124 -10.30 15.14 -3.96
N ARG A 125 -10.84 15.49 -5.13
CA ARG A 125 -10.59 16.79 -5.78
C ARG A 125 -11.03 17.95 -4.88
N ASN A 126 -12.25 17.88 -4.34
CA ASN A 126 -12.77 18.94 -3.48
C ASN A 126 -11.96 19.08 -2.18
N VAL A 127 -11.53 17.97 -1.55
CA VAL A 127 -10.66 17.99 -0.36
C VAL A 127 -9.30 18.61 -0.66
N MET A 128 -8.74 18.41 -1.86
CA MET A 128 -7.47 19.03 -2.24
C MET A 128 -7.64 20.52 -2.58
N GLU A 129 -8.64 20.88 -3.39
CA GLU A 129 -8.85 22.26 -3.87
C GLU A 129 -9.36 23.22 -2.78
N GLU A 130 -10.01 22.71 -1.73
CA GLU A 130 -10.58 23.53 -0.65
C GLU A 130 -9.73 23.54 0.64
N GLY A 131 -8.46 23.10 0.56
CA GLY A 131 -7.50 23.19 1.68
C GLY A 131 -7.60 22.06 2.72
N GLY A 132 -8.39 21.02 2.45
CA GLY A 132 -8.52 19.86 3.35
C GLY A 132 -7.23 19.03 3.43
N LEU A 133 -6.51 18.88 2.32
CA LEU A 133 -5.20 18.21 2.32
C LEU A 133 -4.16 19.01 3.13
N GLU A 134 -4.15 20.33 2.99
CA GLU A 134 -3.26 21.20 3.77
C GLU A 134 -3.52 21.08 5.27
N ALA A 135 -4.80 21.09 5.67
CA ALA A 135 -5.18 20.89 7.07
C ALA A 135 -4.74 19.52 7.60
N ALA A 136 -4.84 18.47 6.77
CA ALA A 136 -4.35 17.14 7.13
C ALA A 136 -2.83 17.14 7.31
N ILE A 137 -2.05 17.73 6.39
CA ILE A 137 -0.58 17.84 6.50
C ILE A 137 -0.17 18.56 7.76
N ARG A 138 -0.82 19.67 8.09
CA ARG A 138 -0.57 20.41 9.33
C ARG A 138 -0.81 19.53 10.57
N SER A 139 -1.91 18.77 10.59
CA SER A 139 -2.21 17.86 11.71
C SER A 139 -1.20 16.72 11.81
N MET A 140 -0.75 16.15 10.68
CA MET A 140 0.29 15.11 10.65
C MET A 140 1.60 15.58 11.32
N HIS A 141 1.99 16.82 11.08
CA HIS A 141 3.18 17.45 11.68
C HIS A 141 3.02 17.90 13.13
N ASP A 142 1.80 18.11 13.61
CA ASP A 142 1.55 18.60 14.98
C ASP A 142 1.71 17.48 16.02
N ARG A 143 2.91 17.39 16.58
CA ARG A 143 3.29 16.47 17.67
C ARG A 143 3.13 17.07 19.06
N SER A 144 2.51 18.24 19.20
CA SER A 144 2.17 18.76 20.52
C SER A 144 1.20 17.80 21.21
N ASN A 145 1.35 17.52 22.51
CA ASN A 145 0.49 16.56 23.23
C ASN A 145 0.26 15.24 22.43
N ALA A 146 1.34 14.62 21.96
CA ALA A 146 1.29 13.53 20.98
C ALA A 146 0.27 12.41 21.32
N GLU A 147 0.14 12.04 22.60
CA GLU A 147 -0.85 11.06 23.08
C GLU A 147 -2.30 11.54 22.87
N GLU A 148 -2.61 12.80 23.16
CA GLU A 148 -3.96 13.36 22.96
C GLU A 148 -4.29 13.52 21.46
N ARG A 149 -3.27 13.86 20.66
CA ARG A 149 -3.43 14.11 19.21
C ARG A 149 -3.31 12.86 18.35
N GLU A 150 -2.98 11.69 18.90
CA GLU A 150 -2.79 10.44 18.16
C GLU A 150 -3.95 10.16 17.19
N GLY A 151 -5.19 10.20 17.67
CA GLY A 151 -6.37 9.94 16.84
C GLY A 151 -6.55 10.97 15.72
N ALA A 152 -6.24 12.25 15.96
CA ALA A 152 -6.30 13.29 14.94
C ALA A 152 -5.24 13.06 13.84
N ARG A 153 -4.00 12.78 14.25
CA ARG A 153 -2.87 12.51 13.36
C ARG A 153 -3.10 11.26 12.51
N THR A 154 -3.55 10.17 13.13
CA THR A 154 -3.90 8.94 12.42
C THR A 154 -4.97 9.21 11.36
N MET A 155 -6.06 9.89 11.72
CA MET A 155 -7.12 10.19 10.76
C MET A 155 -6.66 11.16 9.65
N ALA A 156 -5.75 12.09 9.94
CA ALA A 156 -5.15 12.97 8.94
C ALA A 156 -4.33 12.18 7.90
N VAL A 157 -3.50 11.22 8.34
CA VAL A 157 -2.80 10.31 7.41
C VAL A 157 -3.79 9.46 6.62
N MET A 158 -4.89 9.02 7.25
CA MET A 158 -5.92 8.25 6.55
C MET A 158 -6.64 9.03 5.43
N VAL A 159 -6.71 10.37 5.51
CA VAL A 159 -7.20 11.19 4.39
C VAL A 159 -6.27 11.04 3.18
N LEU A 160 -4.97 11.20 3.39
CA LEU A 160 -3.97 11.05 2.34
C LEU A 160 -3.94 9.63 1.78
N TYR A 161 -4.02 8.63 2.65
CA TYR A 161 -4.17 7.22 2.27
C TYR A 161 -5.38 7.02 1.35
N GLN A 162 -6.55 7.53 1.73
CA GLN A 162 -7.77 7.36 0.94
C GLN A 162 -7.67 8.03 -0.44
N ILE A 163 -7.06 9.21 -0.52
CA ILE A 163 -6.80 9.89 -1.80
C ILE A 163 -5.81 9.06 -2.65
N SER A 164 -4.76 8.53 -2.03
CA SER A 164 -3.72 7.73 -2.71
C SER A 164 -4.25 6.39 -3.25
N PHE A 165 -5.30 5.82 -2.66
CA PHE A 165 -5.97 4.63 -3.18
C PHE A 165 -6.97 4.92 -4.31
N ASN A 166 -7.41 6.17 -4.45
CA ASN A 166 -8.31 6.56 -5.53
C ASN A 166 -7.51 6.80 -6.82
N THR A 167 -7.88 6.14 -7.92
CA THR A 167 -7.13 6.24 -9.20
C THR A 167 -7.02 7.68 -9.74
N ALA A 168 -8.05 8.51 -9.57
CA ALA A 168 -7.95 9.92 -9.94
C ALA A 168 -7.22 10.73 -8.86
N GLY A 169 -7.50 10.43 -7.57
CA GLY A 169 -6.84 11.04 -6.41
C GLY A 169 -5.32 10.97 -6.46
N VAL A 170 -4.75 9.77 -6.65
CA VAL A 170 -3.29 9.57 -6.74
C VAL A 170 -2.66 10.34 -7.90
N ARG A 171 -3.36 10.43 -9.03
CA ARG A 171 -2.87 11.15 -10.21
C ARG A 171 -2.90 12.66 -9.99
N TRP A 172 -3.94 13.21 -9.37
CA TRP A 172 -3.97 14.61 -8.98
C TRP A 172 -2.89 14.94 -7.93
N LEU A 173 -2.69 14.10 -6.91
CA LEU A 173 -1.62 14.30 -5.93
C LEU A 173 -0.25 14.39 -6.59
N MET A 174 0.00 13.54 -7.59
CA MET A 174 1.29 13.47 -8.30
C MET A 174 1.35 14.37 -9.54
N GLU A 175 0.36 15.25 -9.74
CA GLU A 175 0.27 16.17 -10.89
C GLU A 175 0.32 15.44 -12.26
N ALA A 176 -0.16 14.20 -12.30
CA ALA A 176 -0.24 13.38 -13.49
C ALA A 176 -1.59 13.57 -14.22
N ASP A 177 -1.60 13.37 -15.54
CA ASP A 177 -2.79 13.56 -16.38
C ASP A 177 -3.98 12.72 -15.90
N VAL A 178 -5.12 13.35 -15.61
CA VAL A 178 -6.36 12.65 -15.23
C VAL A 178 -7.36 12.68 -16.40
N PRO A 179 -7.91 11.53 -16.83
CA PRO A 179 -8.96 11.51 -17.84
C PRO A 179 -10.17 12.36 -17.38
N PRO A 180 -10.82 13.11 -18.28
CA PRO A 180 -11.97 13.93 -17.91
C PRO A 180 -13.15 13.07 -17.43
N GLY A 181 -13.99 13.63 -16.56
CA GLY A 181 -15.26 13.01 -16.13
C GLY A 181 -15.27 12.54 -14.68
N PHE A 182 -14.21 12.81 -13.92
CA PHE A 182 -14.16 12.56 -12.48
C PHE A 182 -14.57 13.78 -11.65
N GLU A 183 -14.65 14.95 -12.28
CA GLU A 183 -15.02 16.21 -11.66
C GLU A 183 -16.52 16.38 -11.42
N LEU A 184 -16.86 17.20 -10.42
CA LEU A 184 -18.16 17.87 -10.38
C LEU A 184 -18.11 19.06 -11.34
N LEU A 185 -18.68 18.91 -12.53
CA LEU A 185 -18.70 19.97 -13.56
C LEU A 185 -19.43 21.24 -13.10
N ASP A 186 -20.27 21.12 -12.07
CA ASP A 186 -21.06 22.18 -11.45
C ASP A 186 -20.45 22.75 -10.17
N ALA A 187 -19.24 22.31 -9.77
CA ALA A 187 -18.61 22.79 -8.54
C ALA A 187 -18.08 24.23 -8.71
N PRO A 188 -18.21 25.08 -7.66
CA PRO A 188 -17.50 26.34 -7.61
C PRO A 188 -15.99 26.10 -7.71
N ILE A 189 -15.28 27.07 -8.29
CA ILE A 189 -13.81 27.07 -8.31
C ILE A 189 -13.32 27.10 -6.85
N GLY A 190 -12.36 26.22 -6.53
CA GLY A 190 -11.82 26.08 -5.19
C GLY A 190 -11.40 27.40 -4.56
N SER A 191 -11.68 27.54 -3.26
CA SER A 191 -11.42 28.76 -2.49
C SER A 191 -10.04 28.81 -1.83
N SER A 192 -9.30 27.70 -1.83
CA SER A 192 -7.95 27.67 -1.23
C SER A 192 -6.96 28.51 -2.03
N THR A 193 -6.18 29.30 -1.30
CA THR A 193 -5.04 30.06 -1.86
C THR A 193 -3.71 29.31 -1.68
N LEU A 194 -3.70 28.26 -0.88
CA LEU A 194 -2.51 27.45 -0.60
C LEU A 194 -2.51 26.23 -1.49
N VAL A 195 -1.43 26.08 -2.25
CA VAL A 195 -1.20 24.99 -3.19
C VAL A 195 -0.29 23.98 -2.51
N VAL A 196 -0.85 22.83 -2.15
CA VAL A 196 -0.08 21.67 -1.70
C VAL A 196 0.53 21.00 -2.93
N THR A 197 1.86 20.92 -2.98
CA THR A 197 2.60 20.26 -4.05
C THR A 197 2.77 18.77 -3.77
N LYS A 198 3.15 17.99 -4.78
CA LYS A 198 3.53 16.58 -4.58
C LYS A 198 4.73 16.45 -3.65
N GLU A 199 5.65 17.41 -3.65
CA GLU A 199 6.80 17.44 -2.73
C GLU A 199 6.36 17.61 -1.27
N ASP A 200 5.36 18.45 -1.00
CA ASP A 200 4.79 18.62 0.35
C ASP A 200 4.15 17.31 0.85
N VAL A 201 3.46 16.58 -0.04
CA VAL A 201 2.85 15.29 0.25
C VAL A 201 3.92 14.25 0.62
N ILE A 202 4.99 14.16 -0.17
CA ILE A 202 6.10 13.26 0.10
C ILE A 202 6.78 13.64 1.42
N ALA A 203 7.06 14.93 1.66
CA ALA A 203 7.69 15.41 2.88
C ALA A 203 6.86 15.07 4.14
N ALA A 204 5.53 15.17 4.06
CA ALA A 204 4.65 14.79 5.16
C ALA A 204 4.70 13.28 5.46
N LEU A 205 4.72 12.43 4.43
CA LEU A 205 4.85 10.98 4.60
C LEU A 205 6.21 10.58 5.17
N VAL A 206 7.28 11.23 4.70
CA VAL A 206 8.65 11.01 5.21
C VAL A 206 8.73 11.42 6.67
N PHE A 207 8.14 12.55 7.05
CA PHE A 207 8.09 12.99 8.44
C PHE A 207 7.46 11.92 9.34
N VAL A 208 6.31 11.34 8.94
CA VAL A 208 5.65 10.27 9.71
C VAL A 208 6.55 9.04 9.82
N ILE A 209 7.18 8.62 8.72
CA ILE A 209 8.10 7.46 8.70
C ILE A 209 9.28 7.67 9.65
N GLU A 210 9.86 8.87 9.69
CA GLU A 210 11.03 9.17 10.50
C GLU A 210 10.72 9.37 12.00
N HIS A 211 9.51 9.83 12.34
CA HIS A 211 9.19 10.28 13.70
C HIS A 211 8.21 9.41 14.47
N ASP A 212 7.44 8.56 13.78
CA ASP A 212 6.40 7.71 14.39
C ASP A 212 6.70 6.20 14.28
N ALA A 213 7.88 5.82 13.77
CA ALA A 213 8.28 4.43 13.52
C ALA A 213 8.12 3.49 14.72
N GLU A 214 8.36 3.99 15.93
CA GLU A 214 8.39 3.19 17.16
C GLU A 214 7.11 3.32 17.99
N THR A 215 6.30 4.35 17.74
CA THR A 215 5.19 4.73 18.63
C THR A 215 3.82 4.39 18.09
N LEU A 216 3.61 4.49 16.78
CA LEU A 216 2.27 4.45 16.17
C LEU A 216 2.25 3.53 14.94
N THR A 217 2.18 2.21 15.13
CA THR A 217 2.22 1.25 14.00
C THR A 217 1.14 1.50 12.94
N ASP A 218 -0.06 1.92 13.36
CA ASP A 218 -1.17 2.22 12.45
C ASP A 218 -0.88 3.42 11.56
N ILE A 219 -0.39 4.53 12.13
CA ILE A 219 -0.07 5.74 11.36
C ILE A 219 1.01 5.43 10.32
N LEU A 220 1.98 4.62 10.73
CA LEU A 220 3.10 4.21 9.90
C LEU A 220 2.63 3.32 8.74
N LEU A 221 1.75 2.36 9.01
CA LEU A 221 1.16 1.51 7.97
C LEU A 221 0.43 2.35 6.92
N TYR A 222 -0.40 3.31 7.34
CA TYR A 222 -1.10 4.19 6.39
C TYR A 222 -0.13 5.08 5.60
N ALA A 223 0.90 5.63 6.24
CA ALA A 223 1.88 6.48 5.56
C ALA A 223 2.69 5.70 4.52
N VAL A 224 3.25 4.54 4.88
CA VAL A 224 4.03 3.69 3.96
C VAL A 224 3.14 3.13 2.85
N THR A 225 1.90 2.74 3.15
CA THR A 225 0.98 2.28 2.10
C THR A 225 0.63 3.42 1.13
N SER A 226 0.46 4.65 1.62
CA SER A 226 0.25 5.83 0.77
C SER A 226 1.45 6.02 -0.15
N LEU A 227 2.66 6.00 0.39
CA LEU A 227 3.90 6.12 -0.39
C LEU A 227 4.04 5.00 -1.43
N ALA A 228 3.62 3.77 -1.12
CA ALA A 228 3.59 2.65 -2.06
C ALA A 228 2.62 2.91 -3.23
N GLN A 229 1.46 3.53 -2.98
CA GLN A 229 0.52 3.91 -4.05
C GLN A 229 1.05 5.09 -4.87
N LEU A 230 1.66 6.10 -4.24
CA LEU A 230 2.22 7.26 -4.96
C LEU A 230 3.35 6.83 -5.91
N THR A 231 4.27 5.98 -5.43
CA THR A 231 5.39 5.45 -6.22
C THR A 231 4.96 4.48 -7.33
N ALA A 232 3.69 4.08 -7.41
CA ALA A 232 3.18 3.33 -8.56
C ALA A 232 3.09 4.19 -9.84
N LEU A 233 3.19 5.52 -9.71
CA LEU A 233 3.30 6.48 -10.81
C LEU A 233 4.74 6.96 -10.95
N THR A 234 5.19 7.19 -12.19
CA THR A 234 6.55 7.70 -12.49
C THR A 234 6.83 9.04 -11.80
N GLU A 235 5.86 9.96 -11.78
CA GLU A 235 5.95 11.25 -11.10
C GLU A 235 6.15 11.06 -9.59
N GLY A 236 5.48 10.07 -8.99
CA GLY A 236 5.64 9.74 -7.58
C GLY A 236 6.98 9.09 -7.25
N ILE A 237 7.57 8.33 -8.18
CA ILE A 237 8.95 7.83 -8.04
C ILE A 237 9.92 9.02 -7.98
N PHE A 238 9.82 9.97 -8.91
CA PHE A 238 10.71 11.12 -8.94
C PHE A 238 10.53 12.04 -7.73
N ALA A 239 9.28 12.32 -7.32
CA ALA A 239 9.01 13.09 -6.11
C ALA A 239 9.56 12.39 -4.86
N SER A 240 9.44 11.06 -4.77
CA SER A 240 10.00 10.25 -3.67
C SER A 240 11.53 10.30 -3.61
N LEU A 241 12.21 10.31 -4.77
CA LEU A 241 13.66 10.44 -4.85
C LEU A 241 14.13 11.84 -4.42
N GLN A 242 13.40 12.89 -4.78
CA GLN A 242 13.72 14.26 -4.38
C GLN A 242 13.41 14.53 -2.91
N GLY A 243 12.34 13.93 -2.38
CA GLY A 243 11.85 14.15 -1.01
C GLY A 243 12.44 13.23 0.06
N ASN A 244 13.60 12.60 -0.18
CA ASN A 244 14.28 11.69 0.77
C ASN A 244 13.47 10.42 1.16
N ALA A 245 12.38 10.12 0.46
CA ALA A 245 11.50 9.01 0.85
C ALA A 245 12.16 7.63 0.66
N ALA A 246 13.05 7.52 -0.34
CA ALA A 246 13.86 6.32 -0.54
C ALA A 246 14.74 6.01 0.68
N ALA A 247 15.42 7.02 1.23
CA ALA A 247 16.29 6.86 2.39
C ALA A 247 15.49 6.55 3.66
N ALA A 248 14.38 7.27 3.90
CA ALA A 248 13.51 7.03 5.05
C ALA A 248 12.92 5.61 5.03
N ALA A 249 12.36 5.17 3.90
CA ALA A 249 11.83 3.82 3.74
C ALA A 249 12.92 2.74 3.86
N SER A 250 14.10 2.97 3.31
CA SER A 250 15.23 2.05 3.39
C SER A 250 15.79 1.92 4.81
N SER A 251 15.88 3.03 5.54
CA SER A 251 16.29 3.05 6.95
C SER A 251 15.33 2.24 7.82
N LEU A 252 14.03 2.48 7.67
CA LEU A 252 13.00 1.72 8.38
C LEU A 252 12.98 0.24 7.97
N PHE A 253 13.14 -0.06 6.68
CA PHE A 253 13.24 -1.45 6.23
C PHE A 253 14.45 -2.16 6.87
N ARG A 254 15.60 -1.47 6.96
CA ARG A 254 16.81 -2.01 7.57
C ARG A 254 16.58 -2.44 9.02
N THR A 255 15.84 -1.68 9.83
CA THR A 255 15.55 -2.08 11.23
C THR A 255 14.83 -3.42 11.30
N TYR A 256 13.83 -3.65 10.44
CA TYR A 256 13.14 -4.93 10.31
C TYR A 256 14.02 -6.07 9.77
N THR A 257 15.10 -5.77 9.05
CA THR A 257 16.05 -6.82 8.64
C THR A 257 17.05 -7.20 9.73
N MET A 258 17.29 -6.31 10.71
CA MET A 258 18.21 -6.56 11.82
C MET A 258 17.55 -7.30 12.97
N GLU A 259 16.27 -7.07 13.20
CA GLU A 259 15.46 -7.78 14.19
C GLU A 259 14.31 -8.49 13.48
N THR A 260 14.23 -9.83 13.56
CA THR A 260 13.23 -10.62 12.83
C THR A 260 12.12 -11.17 13.73
N SER A 261 12.01 -10.66 14.96
CA SER A 261 10.97 -11.04 15.94
C SER A 261 9.56 -10.73 15.42
N TRP A 262 9.43 -9.70 14.59
CA TRP A 262 8.16 -9.27 13.97
C TRP A 262 7.54 -10.25 12.98
N LEU A 263 8.25 -11.30 12.55
CA LEU A 263 7.71 -12.29 11.60
C LEU A 263 6.49 -13.06 12.13
N VAL A 264 6.13 -12.90 13.41
CA VAL A 264 4.90 -13.43 14.00
C VAL A 264 3.79 -12.37 14.16
N GLU A 265 4.07 -11.11 13.84
CA GLU A 265 3.17 -9.97 14.01
C GLU A 265 2.57 -9.56 12.64
N GLU A 266 1.29 -9.87 12.42
CA GLU A 266 0.63 -9.67 11.11
C GLU A 266 0.70 -8.22 10.62
N GLU A 267 0.54 -7.24 11.51
CA GLU A 267 0.60 -5.81 11.20
C GLU A 267 1.99 -5.38 10.70
N LYS A 268 3.06 -5.88 11.34
CA LYS A 268 4.43 -5.60 10.93
C LYS A 268 4.77 -6.31 9.60
N ILE A 269 4.25 -7.52 9.37
CA ILE A 269 4.37 -8.18 8.05
C ILE A 269 3.75 -7.30 6.95
N ARG A 270 2.54 -6.78 7.19
CA ARG A 270 1.88 -5.87 6.23
C ARG A 270 2.70 -4.61 6.00
N LEU A 271 3.26 -4.01 7.05
CA LEU A 271 4.12 -2.83 6.92
C LEU A 271 5.39 -3.12 6.09
N VAL A 272 6.10 -4.20 6.38
CA VAL A 272 7.30 -4.60 5.62
C VAL A 272 6.96 -4.91 4.16
N MET A 273 5.80 -5.50 3.88
CA MET A 273 5.32 -5.67 2.51
C MET A 273 5.16 -4.35 1.75
N GLN A 274 4.65 -3.31 2.42
CA GLN A 274 4.49 -1.99 1.82
C GLN A 274 5.84 -1.30 1.62
N LEU A 275 6.77 -1.42 2.57
CA LEU A 275 8.16 -0.93 2.40
C LEU A 275 8.85 -1.59 1.20
N LEU A 276 8.70 -2.91 1.06
CA LEU A 276 9.21 -3.64 -0.09
C LEU A 276 8.57 -3.17 -1.41
N THR A 277 7.29 -2.80 -1.38
CA THR A 277 6.59 -2.27 -2.56
C THR A 277 7.12 -0.88 -2.93
N VAL A 278 7.39 0.00 -1.96
CA VAL A 278 8.05 1.30 -2.19
C VAL A 278 9.44 1.11 -2.82
N ILE A 279 10.27 0.25 -2.22
CA ILE A 279 11.61 -0.08 -2.73
C ILE A 279 11.54 -0.63 -4.15
N TRP A 280 10.62 -1.57 -4.39
CA TRP A 280 10.42 -2.18 -5.70
C TRP A 280 10.02 -1.12 -6.74
N ASN A 281 9.03 -0.29 -6.44
CA ASN A 281 8.57 0.77 -7.34
C ASN A 281 9.68 1.77 -7.68
N ILE A 282 10.44 2.24 -6.68
CA ILE A 282 11.57 3.15 -6.89
C ILE A 282 12.63 2.50 -7.79
N ALA A 283 12.91 1.21 -7.60
CA ALA A 283 13.86 0.45 -8.41
C ALA A 283 13.39 0.17 -9.86
N LEU A 284 12.17 0.57 -10.25
CA LEU A 284 11.74 0.51 -11.64
C LEU A 284 12.45 1.56 -12.51
N GLU A 285 12.78 2.72 -11.93
CA GLU A 285 13.57 3.78 -12.58
C GLU A 285 15.07 3.58 -12.34
N GLN A 286 15.89 3.89 -13.36
CA GLN A 286 17.34 3.69 -13.28
C GLN A 286 17.98 4.55 -12.18
N SER A 287 17.62 5.83 -12.07
CA SER A 287 18.10 6.70 -10.99
C SER A 287 17.69 6.20 -9.60
N GLY A 288 16.53 5.54 -9.51
CA GLY A 288 16.04 4.99 -8.25
C GLY A 288 16.79 3.75 -7.83
N VAL A 289 17.04 2.81 -8.76
CA VAL A 289 17.81 1.60 -8.44
C VAL A 289 19.26 1.92 -8.08
N ASP A 290 19.89 2.90 -8.74
CA ASP A 290 21.25 3.35 -8.42
C ASP A 290 21.30 3.98 -7.01
N HIS A 291 20.32 4.81 -6.65
CA HIS A 291 20.24 5.39 -5.31
C HIS A 291 20.00 4.33 -4.21
N LEU A 292 19.19 3.30 -4.48
CA LEU A 292 19.00 2.19 -3.55
C LEU A 292 20.27 1.35 -3.37
N ASP A 293 21.15 1.27 -4.38
CA ASP A 293 22.47 0.64 -4.26
C ASP A 293 23.37 1.42 -3.30
N GLU A 294 23.41 2.75 -3.42
CA GLU A 294 24.15 3.65 -2.52
C GLU A 294 23.68 3.52 -1.07
N LEU A 295 22.38 3.33 -0.86
CA LEU A 295 21.77 3.09 0.44
C LEU A 295 22.00 1.66 0.97
N GLY A 296 22.62 0.76 0.21
CA GLY A 296 22.90 -0.62 0.61
C GLY A 296 21.66 -1.51 0.73
N VAL A 297 20.55 -1.13 0.08
CA VAL A 297 19.27 -1.85 0.12
C VAL A 297 19.36 -3.28 -0.43
N PRO A 298 20.14 -3.58 -1.50
CA PRO A 298 20.26 -4.94 -1.97
C PRO A 298 20.69 -5.94 -0.89
N ASP A 299 21.61 -5.54 0.00
CA ASP A 299 22.06 -6.41 1.09
C ASP A 299 21.00 -6.62 2.16
N ASP A 300 20.19 -5.60 2.45
CA ASP A 300 19.05 -5.74 3.36
C ASP A 300 17.98 -6.67 2.79
N LEU A 301 17.68 -6.57 1.48
CA LEU A 301 16.74 -7.48 0.80
C LEU A 301 17.22 -8.93 0.89
N PHE A 302 18.51 -9.18 0.65
CA PHE A 302 19.09 -10.51 0.78
C PHE A 302 19.12 -11.01 2.21
N ARG A 303 19.40 -10.14 3.20
CA ARG A 303 19.33 -10.51 4.62
C ARG A 303 17.93 -10.97 5.00
N LEU A 304 16.89 -10.23 4.61
CA LEU A 304 15.52 -10.65 4.86
C LEU A 304 15.20 -11.97 4.14
N PHE A 305 15.60 -12.11 2.88
CA PHE A 305 15.37 -13.34 2.12
C PHE A 305 16.03 -14.56 2.77
N ALA A 306 17.26 -14.42 3.29
CA ALA A 306 17.96 -15.49 4.02
C ALA A 306 17.18 -15.99 5.24
N VAL A 307 16.45 -15.11 5.92
CA VAL A 307 15.64 -15.44 7.09
C VAL A 307 14.36 -16.19 6.70
N VAL A 308 13.70 -15.78 5.61
CA VAL A 308 12.35 -16.29 5.28
C VAL A 308 12.32 -17.40 4.23
N TYR A 309 13.31 -17.57 3.35
CA TYR A 309 13.18 -18.45 2.17
C TYR A 309 12.95 -19.93 2.48
N LYS A 310 13.34 -20.39 3.69
CA LYS A 310 13.12 -21.76 4.17
C LYS A 310 11.69 -21.96 4.71
N SER A 311 10.93 -20.90 4.94
CA SER A 311 9.56 -20.95 5.44
C SER A 311 8.58 -21.37 4.33
N PRO A 312 7.47 -22.05 4.69
CA PRO A 312 6.45 -22.43 3.71
C PRO A 312 5.82 -21.22 3.02
N ILE A 313 5.60 -21.29 1.70
CA ILE A 313 5.09 -20.13 0.92
C ILE A 313 3.69 -19.71 1.37
N TRP A 314 2.84 -20.65 1.78
CA TRP A 314 1.50 -20.35 2.26
C TRP A 314 1.47 -19.50 3.55
N LEU A 315 2.57 -19.45 4.30
CA LEU A 315 2.67 -18.64 5.52
C LEU A 315 2.98 -17.16 5.20
N PHE A 316 3.81 -16.92 4.18
CA PHE A 316 4.34 -15.59 3.85
C PHE A 316 4.12 -15.21 2.38
N GLY A 317 3.05 -15.70 1.75
CA GLY A 317 2.84 -15.59 0.30
C GLY A 317 2.97 -14.16 -0.22
N SER A 318 2.20 -13.23 0.35
CA SER A 318 2.23 -11.82 -0.06
C SER A 318 3.57 -11.13 0.25
N LEU A 319 4.25 -11.54 1.33
CA LEU A 319 5.60 -11.05 1.66
C LEU A 319 6.62 -11.51 0.64
N PHE A 320 6.61 -12.80 0.27
CA PHE A 320 7.46 -13.33 -0.80
C PHE A 320 7.17 -12.64 -2.13
N ARG A 321 5.91 -12.34 -2.43
CA ARG A 321 5.54 -11.61 -3.64
C ARG A 321 6.20 -10.23 -3.73
N ALA A 322 6.18 -9.47 -2.64
CA ALA A 322 6.80 -8.15 -2.57
C ALA A 322 8.34 -8.27 -2.60
N LEU A 323 8.90 -9.17 -1.79
CA LEU A 323 10.35 -9.38 -1.66
C LEU A 323 10.99 -9.84 -2.97
N THR A 324 10.38 -10.83 -3.65
CA THR A 324 10.87 -11.28 -4.96
C THR A 324 10.76 -10.18 -6.02
N GLY A 325 9.74 -9.32 -5.95
CA GLY A 325 9.61 -8.15 -6.81
C GLY A 325 10.78 -7.18 -6.62
N ALA A 326 11.03 -6.77 -5.38
CA ALA A 326 12.14 -5.89 -5.02
C ALA A 326 13.51 -6.49 -5.43
N LEU A 327 13.75 -7.78 -5.14
CA LEU A 327 14.95 -8.50 -5.56
C LEU A 327 15.14 -8.44 -7.08
N SER A 328 14.09 -8.70 -7.86
CA SER A 328 14.18 -8.69 -9.33
C SER A 328 14.50 -7.32 -9.90
N ALA A 329 14.09 -6.25 -9.23
CA ALA A 329 14.40 -4.89 -9.64
C ALA A 329 15.86 -4.52 -9.34
N VAL A 330 16.37 -4.84 -8.14
CA VAL A 330 17.78 -4.55 -7.78
C VAL A 330 18.78 -5.44 -8.52
N TYR A 331 18.37 -6.62 -8.99
CA TYR A 331 19.24 -7.51 -9.78
C TYR A 331 19.70 -6.91 -11.12
N LYS A 332 19.09 -5.80 -11.58
CA LYS A 332 19.58 -5.03 -12.73
C LYS A 332 20.96 -4.42 -12.46
N LEU A 333 21.29 -4.11 -11.20
CA LEU A 333 22.56 -3.51 -10.80
C LEU A 333 23.73 -4.47 -11.03
N LEU A 334 24.82 -3.95 -11.57
CA LEU A 334 26.04 -4.73 -11.79
C LEU A 334 26.64 -5.20 -10.45
N SER A 335 26.61 -4.36 -9.41
CA SER A 335 27.08 -4.68 -8.05
C SER A 335 26.41 -5.95 -7.52
N VAL A 336 25.08 -6.05 -7.66
CA VAL A 336 24.30 -7.22 -7.22
C VAL A 336 24.64 -8.46 -8.05
N LYS A 337 24.72 -8.34 -9.38
CA LYS A 337 25.07 -9.45 -10.27
C LYS A 337 26.44 -10.05 -9.92
N MET A 338 27.45 -9.20 -9.72
CA MET A 338 28.82 -9.63 -9.40
C MET A 338 28.92 -10.36 -8.05
N ARG A 339 27.99 -10.09 -7.13
CA ARG A 339 27.92 -10.72 -5.79
C ARG A 339 27.05 -11.97 -5.74
N SER A 340 26.52 -12.43 -6.88
CA SER A 340 25.61 -13.58 -6.95
C SER A 340 26.21 -14.88 -6.38
N LEU A 341 27.53 -15.02 -6.42
CA LEU A 341 28.25 -16.20 -5.90
C LEU A 341 28.74 -16.02 -4.46
N GLU A 342 28.53 -14.86 -3.84
CA GLU A 342 28.86 -14.66 -2.43
C GLU A 342 27.93 -15.51 -1.53
N PRO A 343 28.45 -16.09 -0.43
CA PRO A 343 27.64 -16.78 0.56
C PRO A 343 26.55 -15.86 1.12
N LEU A 344 25.31 -16.37 1.19
CA LEU A 344 24.19 -15.66 1.79
C LEU A 344 23.97 -16.05 3.26
N ASP A 345 23.86 -17.35 3.54
CA ASP A 345 23.58 -17.91 4.87
C ASP A 345 24.72 -18.81 5.39
N GLY A 346 25.91 -18.65 4.82
CA GLY A 346 27.11 -19.47 5.12
C GLY A 346 27.10 -20.86 4.47
N GLU A 347 25.94 -21.36 4.06
CA GLU A 347 25.77 -22.66 3.40
C GLU A 347 25.71 -22.50 1.87
N TYR A 348 24.94 -21.51 1.39
CA TYR A 348 24.65 -21.35 -0.03
C TYR A 348 24.96 -19.96 -0.55
N SER A 349 25.35 -19.88 -1.81
CA SER A 349 25.49 -18.59 -2.52
C SER A 349 24.13 -17.93 -2.77
N ARG A 350 24.12 -16.60 -2.99
CA ARG A 350 22.88 -15.86 -3.31
C ARG A 350 22.09 -16.51 -4.44
N ILE A 351 22.75 -16.84 -5.56
CA ILE A 351 22.09 -17.47 -6.71
C ILE A 351 21.57 -18.88 -6.40
N GLU A 352 22.30 -19.65 -5.59
CA GLU A 352 21.85 -20.99 -5.21
C GLU A 352 20.61 -20.95 -4.32
N VAL A 353 20.52 -19.98 -3.41
CA VAL A 353 19.32 -19.78 -2.59
C VAL A 353 18.12 -19.44 -3.48
N LEU A 354 18.29 -18.60 -4.51
CA LEU A 354 17.23 -18.33 -5.49
C LEU A 354 16.78 -19.60 -6.23
N TYR A 355 17.72 -20.46 -6.64
CA TYR A 355 17.37 -21.75 -7.26
C TYR A 355 16.61 -22.66 -6.31
N LYS A 356 17.05 -22.77 -5.05
CA LYS A 356 16.35 -23.58 -4.04
C LYS A 356 14.95 -23.04 -3.77
N PHE A 357 14.76 -21.72 -3.72
CA PHE A 357 13.45 -21.11 -3.56
C PHE A 357 12.55 -21.36 -4.78
N LEU A 358 13.06 -21.24 -6.00
CA LEU A 358 12.31 -21.58 -7.23
C LEU A 358 11.90 -23.06 -7.26
N ARG A 359 12.76 -23.97 -6.80
CA ARG A 359 12.42 -25.40 -6.63
C ARG A 359 11.33 -25.60 -5.56
N SER A 360 11.32 -24.80 -4.50
CA SER A 360 10.25 -24.81 -3.50
C SER A 360 8.90 -24.41 -4.11
N ILE A 361 8.87 -23.34 -4.92
CA ILE A 361 7.67 -22.93 -5.70
C ILE A 361 7.17 -24.09 -6.57
N ASN A 362 8.06 -24.76 -7.32
CA ASN A 362 7.69 -25.88 -8.18
C ASN A 362 7.09 -27.06 -7.41
N ARG A 363 7.61 -27.32 -6.19
CA ARG A 363 7.08 -28.34 -5.29
C ARG A 363 5.67 -27.99 -4.83
N ASP A 364 5.43 -26.75 -4.41
CA ASP A 364 4.11 -26.28 -3.97
C ASP A 364 3.07 -26.34 -5.09
N VAL A 365 3.43 -25.94 -6.31
CA VAL A 365 2.57 -26.09 -7.51
C VAL A 365 2.26 -27.56 -7.77
N SER A 366 3.26 -28.44 -7.69
CA SER A 366 3.08 -29.88 -7.87
C SER A 366 2.16 -30.46 -6.79
N MET A 367 2.35 -30.10 -5.52
CA MET A 367 1.52 -30.56 -4.40
C MET A 367 0.06 -30.08 -4.55
N ALA A 368 -0.16 -28.82 -4.92
CA ALA A 368 -1.50 -28.29 -5.17
C ALA A 368 -2.20 -29.06 -6.29
N LYS A 369 -1.50 -29.35 -7.39
CA LYS A 369 -2.01 -30.16 -8.50
C LYS A 369 -2.39 -31.58 -8.05
N HIS A 370 -1.54 -32.26 -7.29
CA HIS A 370 -1.85 -33.59 -6.75
C HIS A 370 -3.04 -33.57 -5.79
N ALA A 371 -3.17 -32.51 -4.98
CA ALA A 371 -4.28 -32.30 -4.05
C ALA A 371 -5.58 -31.79 -4.74
N LYS A 372 -5.57 -31.57 -6.06
CA LYS A 372 -6.67 -30.94 -6.83
C LYS A 372 -7.10 -29.59 -6.23
N ARG A 373 -6.13 -28.80 -5.76
CA ARG A 373 -6.31 -27.44 -5.25
C ARG A 373 -5.65 -26.45 -6.19
N GLU A 374 -6.15 -25.22 -6.18
CA GLU A 374 -5.46 -24.13 -6.86
C GLU A 374 -4.16 -23.79 -6.10
N PRO A 375 -3.04 -23.56 -6.81
CA PRO A 375 -1.83 -23.06 -6.19
C PRO A 375 -2.08 -21.65 -5.61
N HIS A 376 -1.28 -21.25 -4.62
CA HIS A 376 -1.36 -19.90 -4.05
C HIS A 376 -1.29 -18.83 -5.17
N PRO A 377 -2.17 -17.81 -5.18
CA PRO A 377 -2.36 -16.89 -6.31
C PRO A 377 -1.06 -16.16 -6.73
N ASP A 378 -0.17 -15.88 -5.78
CA ASP A 378 1.08 -15.17 -6.05
C ASP A 378 2.23 -16.02 -6.61
N LEU A 379 2.12 -17.36 -6.67
CA LEU A 379 3.23 -18.24 -7.06
C LEU A 379 3.75 -17.94 -8.47
N VAL A 380 2.85 -17.61 -9.40
CA VAL A 380 3.23 -17.27 -10.78
C VAL A 380 4.10 -16.02 -10.80
N ALA A 381 3.73 -15.00 -10.03
CA ALA A 381 4.48 -13.76 -10.00
C ALA A 381 5.82 -13.93 -9.28
N MET A 382 5.87 -14.67 -8.16
CA MET A 382 7.13 -15.03 -7.50
C MET A 382 8.06 -15.79 -8.46
N SER A 383 7.54 -16.79 -9.18
CA SER A 383 8.32 -17.58 -10.14
C SER A 383 8.90 -16.69 -11.24
N LYS A 384 8.10 -15.77 -11.82
CA LYS A 384 8.56 -14.83 -12.84
C LYS A 384 9.67 -13.91 -12.32
N ASN A 385 9.49 -13.36 -11.11
CA ASN A 385 10.48 -12.49 -10.49
C ASN A 385 11.80 -13.22 -10.24
N MET A 386 11.74 -14.47 -9.73
CA MET A 386 12.94 -15.28 -9.49
C MET A 386 13.64 -15.67 -10.80
N VAL A 387 12.89 -16.08 -11.82
CA VAL A 387 13.46 -16.36 -13.15
C VAL A 387 14.15 -15.10 -13.70
N LEU A 388 13.54 -13.92 -13.54
CA LEU A 388 14.15 -12.65 -13.95
C LEU A 388 15.46 -12.35 -13.18
N CYS A 389 15.52 -12.58 -11.86
CA CYS A 389 16.77 -12.48 -11.11
C CYS A 389 17.85 -13.40 -11.69
N THR A 390 17.50 -14.65 -12.02
CA THR A 390 18.45 -15.62 -12.57
C THR A 390 18.96 -15.22 -13.96
N HIS A 391 18.11 -14.58 -14.79
CA HIS A 391 18.52 -14.04 -16.08
C HIS A 391 19.54 -12.93 -15.90
N PHE A 392 19.26 -11.96 -15.02
CA PHE A 392 20.20 -10.89 -14.74
C PHE A 392 21.53 -11.41 -14.17
N ALA A 393 21.48 -12.38 -13.27
CA ALA A 393 22.67 -13.02 -12.73
C ALA A 393 23.49 -13.74 -13.82
N ALA A 394 22.81 -14.41 -14.76
CA ALA A 394 23.43 -15.12 -15.87
C ALA A 394 24.16 -14.21 -16.89
N GLU A 395 24.04 -12.88 -16.78
CA GLU A 395 24.91 -11.97 -17.54
C GLU A 395 26.38 -12.09 -17.10
N VAL A 396 26.64 -12.49 -15.85
CA VAL A 396 27.98 -12.76 -15.33
C VAL A 396 28.39 -14.20 -15.70
N LYS A 397 29.50 -14.35 -16.42
CA LYS A 397 29.99 -15.67 -16.88
C LYS A 397 30.17 -16.67 -15.74
N ALA A 398 30.77 -16.25 -14.63
CA ALA A 398 30.99 -17.12 -13.47
C ALA A 398 29.68 -17.69 -12.90
N VAL A 399 28.58 -16.93 -12.97
CA VAL A 399 27.25 -17.41 -12.58
C VAL A 399 26.78 -18.48 -13.56
N ARG A 400 26.93 -18.29 -14.88
CA ARG A 400 26.56 -19.32 -15.86
C ARG A 400 27.36 -20.62 -15.68
N ASP A 401 28.66 -20.51 -15.45
CA ASP A 401 29.53 -21.66 -15.17
C ASP A 401 29.03 -22.42 -13.92
N PHE A 402 28.65 -21.69 -12.86
CA PHE A 402 28.00 -22.27 -11.68
C PHE A 402 26.65 -22.94 -12.03
N THR A 403 25.79 -22.27 -12.79
CA THR A 403 24.47 -22.80 -13.20
C THR A 403 24.60 -24.09 -14.01
N HIS A 404 25.56 -24.18 -14.93
CA HIS A 404 25.83 -25.42 -15.67
C HIS A 404 26.16 -26.58 -14.74
N ASN A 405 27.05 -26.35 -13.77
CA ASN A 405 27.40 -27.36 -12.78
C ASN A 405 26.17 -27.75 -11.96
N TYR A 406 25.43 -26.77 -11.43
CA TYR A 406 24.21 -27.01 -10.64
C TYR A 406 23.18 -27.86 -11.38
N LEU A 407 22.88 -27.52 -12.65
CA LEU A 407 21.94 -28.27 -13.50
C LEU A 407 22.44 -29.69 -13.81
N LYS A 408 23.75 -29.85 -14.04
CA LYS A 408 24.37 -31.17 -14.25
C LYS A 408 24.23 -32.05 -13.03
N GLU A 409 24.40 -31.49 -11.83
CA GLU A 409 24.21 -32.22 -10.58
C GLU A 409 22.77 -32.65 -10.36
N MET A 410 21.80 -31.78 -10.67
CA MET A 410 20.37 -32.12 -10.63
C MET A 410 20.00 -33.29 -11.57
N GLY A 411 20.74 -33.47 -12.66
CA GLY A 411 20.53 -34.55 -13.62
C GLY A 411 21.21 -35.89 -13.29
N LYS A 412 22.11 -35.94 -12.29
CA LYS A 412 22.96 -37.12 -12.02
C LYS A 412 22.16 -38.40 -11.71
N ASP A 413 20.98 -38.28 -11.11
CA ASP A 413 20.17 -39.44 -10.70
C ASP A 413 19.19 -39.92 -11.79
N GLY A 414 19.35 -39.46 -13.04
CA GLY A 414 18.39 -39.74 -14.13
C GLY A 414 17.06 -39.01 -13.95
N SER A 415 17.00 -38.06 -13.03
CA SER A 415 15.82 -37.23 -12.80
C SER A 415 15.57 -36.29 -13.97
N THR A 416 14.31 -36.22 -14.44
CA THR A 416 13.89 -35.20 -15.42
C THR A 416 13.82 -33.80 -14.81
N GLU A 417 14.04 -33.64 -13.50
CA GLU A 417 13.97 -32.36 -12.80
C GLU A 417 14.95 -31.34 -13.40
N GLY A 418 16.20 -31.74 -13.67
CA GLY A 418 17.20 -30.86 -14.27
C GLY A 418 16.76 -30.32 -15.64
N PHE A 419 16.17 -31.17 -16.49
CA PHE A 419 15.62 -30.77 -17.79
C PHE A 419 14.51 -29.73 -17.65
N TYR A 420 13.49 -29.99 -16.81
CA TYR A 420 12.37 -29.06 -16.64
C TYR A 420 12.79 -27.77 -15.94
N PHE A 421 13.72 -27.84 -14.98
CA PHE A 421 14.25 -26.67 -14.30
C PHE A 421 15.05 -25.78 -15.25
N ARG A 422 15.91 -26.38 -16.07
CA ARG A 422 16.60 -25.67 -17.15
C ARG A 422 15.61 -24.99 -18.12
N ARG A 423 14.56 -25.70 -18.55
CA ARG A 423 13.54 -25.14 -19.45
C ARG A 423 12.80 -23.98 -18.79
N GLN A 424 12.45 -24.09 -17.51
CA GLN A 424 11.85 -22.99 -16.74
C GLN A 424 12.75 -21.76 -16.69
N LEU A 425 14.07 -21.96 -16.58
CA LEU A 425 15.03 -20.88 -16.54
C LEU A 425 15.30 -20.26 -17.92
N PHE A 426 15.59 -21.03 -18.97
CA PHE A 426 16.21 -20.46 -20.18
C PHE A 426 15.46 -20.68 -21.49
N TYR A 427 14.29 -21.33 -21.48
CA TYR A 427 13.51 -21.52 -22.70
C TYR A 427 13.02 -20.17 -23.27
N SER A 428 13.18 -19.97 -24.58
CA SER A 428 12.87 -18.72 -25.29
C SER A 428 13.67 -17.52 -24.80
N THR A 429 14.92 -17.75 -24.36
CA THR A 429 15.86 -16.69 -23.95
C THR A 429 17.12 -16.70 -24.83
N LYS A 430 17.94 -15.66 -24.75
CA LYS A 430 19.23 -15.59 -25.47
C LYS A 430 20.23 -16.70 -25.06
N TRP A 431 20.00 -17.37 -23.93
CA TRP A 431 20.83 -18.46 -23.43
C TRP A 431 20.23 -19.85 -23.71
N GLU A 432 19.15 -19.94 -24.48
CA GLU A 432 18.47 -21.20 -24.78
C GLU A 432 19.42 -22.23 -25.41
N GLU A 433 20.24 -21.80 -26.37
CA GLU A 433 21.27 -22.65 -27.01
C GLU A 433 22.41 -23.00 -26.04
N GLU A 434 22.91 -22.03 -25.26
CA GLU A 434 24.02 -22.25 -24.31
C GLU A 434 23.69 -23.34 -23.29
N PHE A 435 22.45 -23.37 -22.79
CA PHE A 435 22.03 -24.35 -21.78
C PHE A 435 21.41 -25.63 -22.35
N ASP A 436 21.13 -25.72 -23.65
CA ASP A 436 20.29 -26.76 -24.28
C ASP A 436 18.86 -26.78 -23.70
N ALA A 437 18.22 -25.62 -23.54
CA ALA A 437 16.91 -25.53 -22.86
C ALA A 437 15.71 -26.00 -23.72
N SER A 438 15.91 -26.20 -25.02
CA SER A 438 14.93 -26.77 -25.95
C SER A 438 14.96 -28.29 -26.05
N VAL A 439 16.07 -28.94 -25.65
CA VAL A 439 16.38 -30.35 -25.91
C VAL A 439 16.50 -31.18 -24.63
#